data_AF-A0A167C826-F1
#
_entry.id   AF-A0A167C826-F1
#
_cell.length_a   1.000
_cell.length_b   1.000
_cell.length_c   1.000
_cell.angle_alpha   90.00
_cell.angle_beta   90.00
_cell.angle_gamma   90.00
#
_symmetry.space_group_name_H-M   'P 1'
#
loop_
_entity.id
_entity.type
_entity.pdbx_description
1 polymer ?
#
loop_
_entity_poly.entity_id
_entity_poly.type
_entity_poly.pdbx_seq_one_letter_code
_entity_poly.pdbx_strand_id
1 'polypeptide(L)'
;MYEIYSLVDHGQLIFIAVGLLLSWTSATARWFLISYAVVIVLNLASYPISSQWNTHYYLFQASINVVFMLPIVYRRNLAIYIYEKTSIDFYKQIYDNQKLSAQERMIALIFVMAIFVNLITWTEVLAYKHSLISNAYFKLYFRDNIILCVQLVLCACLLTYALKAQSRDITTEKAN
;
A
#
# COMPACT_ATOMS: atom_id res chain seq x y z
N MET A 1 2.67 -13.44 20.92
CA MET A 1 3.18 -13.28 19.53
C MET A 1 2.18 -12.57 18.61
N TYR A 2 0.86 -12.72 18.79
CA TYR A 2 -0.18 -12.06 17.97
C TYR A 2 -0.33 -10.53 18.14
N GLU A 3 0.09 -9.97 19.28
CA GLU A 3 -0.14 -8.55 19.58
C GLU A 3 0.64 -7.60 18.69
N ILE A 4 1.89 -7.93 18.34
CA ILE A 4 2.73 -7.07 17.48
C ILE A 4 2.18 -7.02 16.05
N TYR A 5 1.76 -8.17 15.50
CA TYR A 5 1.16 -8.22 14.16
C TYR A 5 -0.15 -7.43 14.09
N SER A 6 -1.03 -7.62 15.08
CA SER A 6 -2.29 -6.87 15.17
C SER A 6 -2.05 -5.37 15.30
N LEU A 7 -1.07 -4.95 16.11
CA LEU A 7 -0.72 -3.54 16.27
C LEU A 7 -0.22 -2.94 14.96
N VAL A 8 0.62 -3.65 14.20
CA VAL A 8 1.16 -3.17 12.93
C VAL A 8 0.08 -3.11 11.84
N ASP A 9 -0.83 -4.09 11.79
CA ASP A 9 -1.95 -4.11 10.84
C ASP A 9 -2.86 -2.89 11.00
N HIS A 10 -3.20 -2.53 12.24
CA HIS A 10 -4.01 -1.33 12.51
C HIS A 10 -3.17 -0.04 12.48
N GLY A 11 -1.87 -0.16 12.73
CA GLY A 11 -0.93 0.96 12.77
C GLY A 11 -0.88 1.73 11.46
N GLN A 12 -1.03 1.06 10.32
CA GLN A 12 -0.96 1.73 9.01
C GLN A 12 -1.97 2.88 8.87
N LEU A 13 -3.19 2.73 9.40
CA LEU A 13 -4.19 3.81 9.40
C LEU A 13 -3.75 4.99 10.27
N ILE A 14 -3.12 4.73 11.41
CA ILE A 14 -2.57 5.77 12.28
C ILE A 14 -1.45 6.53 11.55
N PHE A 15 -0.55 5.82 10.87
CA PHE A 15 0.51 6.45 10.06
C PHE A 15 -0.05 7.29 8.92
N ILE A 16 -1.13 6.85 8.25
CA ILE A 16 -1.81 7.67 7.25
C ILE A 16 -2.44 8.91 7.88
N ALA A 17 -3.13 8.78 9.02
CA ALA A 17 -3.75 9.91 9.69
C ALA A 17 -2.71 10.97 10.10
N VAL A 18 -1.60 10.53 10.69
CA VAL A 18 -0.46 11.41 11.01
C VAL A 18 0.15 12.00 9.75
N GLY A 19 0.34 11.20 8.70
CA GLY A 19 0.85 11.66 7.41
C GLY A 19 -0.02 12.75 6.78
N LEU A 20 -1.35 12.60 6.86
CA LEU A 20 -2.31 13.58 6.34
C LEU A 20 -2.23 14.92 7.09
N LEU A 21 -2.09 14.87 8.42
CA LEU A 21 -1.89 16.07 9.24
C LEU A 21 -0.58 16.78 8.88
N LEU A 22 0.50 16.03 8.69
CA LEU A 22 1.82 16.57 8.33
C LEU A 22 1.85 17.14 6.91
N SER A 23 1.13 16.53 5.97
CA SER A 23 1.11 16.96 4.56
C SER A 23 -0.13 17.77 4.20
N TRP A 24 -0.81 18.39 5.17
CA TRP A 24 -2.11 19.05 4.95
C TRP A 24 -2.06 20.18 3.91
N THR A 25 -0.91 20.84 3.78
CA THR A 25 -0.68 21.91 2.80
C THR A 25 -0.50 21.39 1.37
N SER A 26 -0.07 20.15 1.19
CA SER A 26 0.23 19.56 -0.12
C SER A 26 -0.99 18.86 -0.70
N ALA A 27 -1.53 19.37 -1.81
CA ALA A 27 -2.66 18.73 -2.50
C ALA A 27 -2.30 17.34 -3.04
N THR A 28 -1.11 17.17 -3.62
CA THR A 28 -0.65 15.90 -4.19
C THR A 28 -0.44 14.83 -3.12
N ALA A 29 0.08 15.21 -1.95
CA ALA A 29 0.29 14.27 -0.85
C ALA A 29 -1.02 13.86 -0.18
N ARG A 30 -1.95 14.80 0.03
CA ARG A 30 -3.29 14.48 0.54
C ARG A 30 -4.00 13.48 -0.35
N TRP A 31 -4.01 13.72 -1.67
CA TRP A 31 -4.66 12.80 -2.61
C TRP A 31 -4.04 11.41 -2.61
N PHE A 32 -2.72 11.33 -2.54
CA PHE A 32 -2.01 10.06 -2.45
C PHE A 32 -2.39 9.28 -1.18
N LEU A 33 -2.34 9.94 -0.02
CA LEU A 33 -2.64 9.30 1.28
C LEU A 33 -4.11 8.90 1.39
N ILE A 34 -5.04 9.72 0.90
CA ILE A 34 -6.48 9.38 0.86
C ILE A 34 -6.70 8.16 -0.06
N SER A 35 -6.10 8.14 -1.25
CA SER A 35 -6.21 7.01 -2.17
C SER A 35 -5.66 5.72 -1.55
N TYR A 36 -4.56 5.81 -0.80
CA TYR A 36 -4.01 4.68 -0.04
C TYR A 36 -4.94 4.24 1.10
N ALA A 37 -5.51 5.19 1.84
CA ALA A 37 -6.41 4.91 2.96
C ALA A 37 -7.61 4.07 2.50
N VAL A 38 -8.18 4.38 1.33
CA VAL A 38 -9.28 3.61 0.73
C VAL A 38 -8.89 2.14 0.56
N VAL A 39 -7.70 1.86 0.02
CA VAL A 39 -7.24 0.47 -0.18
C VAL A 39 -7.00 -0.23 1.17
N ILE A 40 -6.46 0.47 2.18
CA ILE A 40 -6.28 -0.11 3.52
C ILE A 40 -7.62 -0.47 4.16
N VAL A 41 -8.60 0.43 4.09
CA VAL A 41 -9.95 0.18 4.62
C VAL A 41 -10.59 -1.00 3.91
N LEU A 42 -10.46 -1.10 2.58
CA LEU A 42 -10.95 -2.26 1.82
C LEU A 42 -10.28 -3.57 2.25
N ASN A 43 -8.96 -3.56 2.47
CA ASN A 43 -8.22 -4.72 2.95
C ASN A 43 -8.70 -5.17 4.34
N LEU A 44 -8.81 -4.22 5.29
CA LEU A 44 -9.30 -4.49 6.65
C LEU A 44 -10.75 -4.99 6.64
N ALA A 45 -11.63 -4.39 5.84
CA ALA A 45 -13.02 -4.81 5.70
C ALA A 45 -13.13 -6.23 5.08
N SER A 46 -12.20 -6.60 4.20
CA SER A 46 -12.16 -7.92 3.58
C SER A 46 -11.51 -9.00 4.45
N TYR A 47 -10.83 -8.63 5.53
CA TYR A 47 -10.08 -9.56 6.38
C TYR A 47 -10.93 -10.65 7.04
N PRO A 48 -12.11 -10.36 7.63
CA PRO A 48 -12.95 -11.39 8.26
C PRO A 48 -13.43 -12.47 7.30
N ILE A 49 -13.59 -12.12 6.01
CA ILE A 49 -14.02 -13.03 4.95
C ILE A 49 -12.82 -13.79 4.39
N SER A 50 -11.78 -13.06 3.99
CA SER A 50 -10.62 -13.64 3.32
C SER A 50 -9.81 -14.59 4.22
N SER A 51 -9.76 -14.34 5.52
CA SER A 51 -9.07 -15.22 6.49
C SER A 51 -9.66 -16.64 6.54
N GLN A 52 -10.93 -16.81 6.17
CA GLN A 52 -11.60 -18.12 6.14
C GLN A 52 -11.19 -18.96 4.93
N TRP A 53 -10.54 -18.37 3.92
CA TRP A 53 -10.23 -19.05 2.65
C TRP A 53 -9.01 -19.97 2.71
N ASN A 54 -8.38 -20.13 3.89
CA ASN A 54 -7.26 -21.03 4.16
C ASN A 54 -6.14 -20.93 3.10
N THR A 55 -6.13 -21.82 2.10
CA THR A 55 -5.18 -21.82 0.99
C THR A 55 -5.31 -20.56 0.14
N HIS A 56 -6.52 -20.16 -0.27
CA HIS A 56 -6.71 -19.05 -1.21
C HIS A 56 -6.54 -17.67 -0.57
N TYR A 57 -6.41 -17.61 0.76
CA TYR A 57 -6.06 -16.38 1.46
C TYR A 57 -4.77 -15.76 0.92
N TYR A 58 -3.72 -16.54 0.66
CA TYR A 58 -2.45 -16.01 0.17
C TYR A 58 -2.56 -15.47 -1.26
N LEU A 59 -3.39 -16.09 -2.10
CA LEU A 59 -3.67 -15.57 -3.43
C LEU A 59 -4.46 -14.26 -3.34
N PHE A 60 -5.44 -14.17 -2.44
CA PHE A 60 -6.15 -12.93 -2.16
C PHE A 60 -5.20 -11.83 -1.67
N GLN A 61 -4.25 -12.14 -0.78
CA GLN A 61 -3.22 -11.20 -0.31
C GLN A 61 -2.27 -10.77 -1.44
N ALA A 62 -1.94 -11.65 -2.38
CA ALA A 62 -1.20 -11.24 -3.58
C ALA A 62 -2.03 -10.26 -4.43
N SER A 63 -3.31 -10.54 -4.64
CA SER A 63 -4.23 -9.66 -5.39
C SER A 63 -4.41 -8.30 -4.71
N ILE A 64 -4.55 -8.23 -3.37
CA ILE A 64 -4.70 -6.94 -2.68
C ILE A 64 -3.43 -6.10 -2.80
N ASN A 65 -2.24 -6.72 -2.79
CA ASN A 65 -0.98 -6.02 -3.04
C ASN A 65 -0.91 -5.41 -4.46
N VAL A 66 -1.57 -6.02 -5.45
CA VAL A 66 -1.73 -5.41 -6.78
C VAL A 66 -2.65 -4.19 -6.70
N VAL A 67 -3.75 -4.27 -5.97
CA VAL A 67 -4.67 -3.13 -5.75
C VAL A 67 -3.94 -1.97 -5.05
N PHE A 68 -3.05 -2.26 -4.11
CA PHE A 68 -2.20 -1.26 -3.46
C PHE A 68 -1.25 -0.52 -4.41
N MET A 69 -0.99 -1.04 -5.61
CA MET A 69 -0.22 -0.31 -6.63
C MET A 69 -1.07 0.70 -7.41
N LEU A 70 -2.40 0.60 -7.40
CA LEU A 70 -3.28 1.49 -8.16
C LEU A 70 -3.14 2.97 -7.75
N PRO A 71 -3.06 3.35 -6.46
CA PRO A 71 -2.80 4.74 -6.07
C PRO A 71 -1.44 5.29 -6.51
N ILE A 72 -0.49 4.43 -6.88
CA ILE A 72 0.81 4.87 -7.40
C ILE A 72 0.70 5.13 -8.90
N VAL A 73 0.12 4.19 -9.65
CA VAL A 73 0.11 4.22 -11.12
C VAL A 73 -1.04 5.06 -11.67
N TYR A 74 -2.24 4.93 -11.11
CA TYR A 74 -3.47 5.43 -11.72
C TYR A 74 -3.98 6.74 -11.12
N ARG A 75 -3.45 7.18 -9.95
CA ARG A 75 -4.03 8.33 -9.21
C ARG A 75 -4.09 9.64 -10.01
N ARG A 76 -3.18 9.85 -10.96
CA ARG A 76 -3.13 11.05 -11.80
C ARG A 76 -4.28 11.04 -12.81
N ASN A 77 -4.48 9.91 -13.47
CA ASN A 77 -5.60 9.71 -14.39
C ASN A 77 -6.94 9.75 -13.65
N LEU A 78 -6.98 9.24 -12.42
CA LEU A 78 -8.15 9.36 -11.56
C LEU A 78 -8.46 10.82 -11.21
N ALA A 79 -7.43 11.63 -10.91
CA ALA A 79 -7.62 13.04 -10.59
C ALA A 79 -8.21 13.82 -11.77
N ILE A 80 -7.67 13.67 -12.99
CA ILE A 80 -8.21 14.36 -14.17
C ILE A 80 -9.63 13.89 -14.50
N TYR A 81 -9.91 12.58 -14.38
CA TYR A 81 -11.27 12.06 -14.57
C TYR A 81 -12.28 12.69 -13.60
N ILE A 82 -11.89 12.85 -12.33
CA ILE A 82 -12.75 13.51 -11.34
C ILE A 82 -12.88 15.00 -11.65
N TYR A 83 -11.81 15.67 -12.09
CA TYR A 83 -11.87 17.07 -12.50
C TYR A 83 -12.85 17.28 -13.67
N GLU A 84 -12.79 16.46 -14.71
CA GLU A 84 -13.68 16.54 -15.87
C GLU A 84 -15.17 16.38 -15.49
N LYS A 85 -15.47 15.68 -14.39
CA LYS A 85 -16.83 15.46 -13.89
C LYS A 85 -17.31 16.51 -12.90
N THR A 86 -16.40 17.09 -12.12
CA THR A 86 -16.75 17.95 -10.97
C THR A 86 -16.32 19.41 -11.14
N SER A 87 -15.40 19.69 -12.06
CA SER A 87 -14.76 20.99 -12.27
C SER A 87 -14.08 21.57 -11.02
N ILE A 88 -13.71 20.74 -10.04
CA ILE A 88 -13.06 21.19 -8.80
C ILE A 88 -11.55 21.36 -9.04
N ASP A 89 -11.05 22.60 -8.96
CA ASP A 89 -9.65 22.95 -9.26
C ASP A 89 -8.59 22.19 -8.43
N PHE A 90 -8.96 21.68 -7.26
CA PHE A 90 -8.10 20.79 -6.45
C PHE A 90 -7.56 19.61 -7.26
N TYR A 91 -8.41 18.96 -8.07
CA TYR A 91 -8.01 17.79 -8.85
C TYR A 91 -7.17 18.16 -10.07
N LYS A 92 -7.40 19.34 -10.65
CA LYS A 92 -6.55 19.91 -11.69
C LYS A 92 -5.14 20.18 -11.15
N GLN A 93 -5.05 20.83 -9.99
CA GLN A 93 -3.76 21.09 -9.33
C GLN A 93 -2.98 19.78 -9.07
N ILE A 94 -3.68 18.70 -8.70
CA ILE A 94 -3.04 17.40 -8.52
C ILE A 94 -2.53 16.86 -9.85
N TYR A 95 -3.34 16.91 -10.91
CA TYR A 95 -2.95 16.39 -12.22
C TYR A 95 -1.71 17.09 -12.79
N ASP A 96 -1.64 18.41 -12.63
CA ASP A 96 -0.54 19.24 -13.15
C ASP A 96 0.76 19.05 -12.37
N ASN A 97 0.66 18.88 -11.04
CA ASN A 97 1.83 18.81 -10.16
C ASN A 97 2.27 17.38 -9.81
N GLN A 98 1.51 16.35 -10.18
CA GLN A 98 1.87 14.97 -9.85
C GLN A 98 3.10 14.53 -10.63
N LYS A 99 4.18 14.26 -9.89
CA LYS A 99 5.38 13.57 -10.36
C LYS A 99 5.64 12.36 -9.47
N LEU A 100 6.19 11.31 -10.06
CA LEU A 100 6.48 10.06 -9.35
C LEU A 100 7.71 10.26 -8.46
N SER A 101 7.53 10.13 -7.14
CA SER A 101 8.60 10.31 -6.16
C SER A 101 9.45 9.05 -5.99
N ALA A 102 10.64 9.19 -5.40
CA ALA A 102 11.48 8.04 -5.04
C ALA A 102 10.78 7.12 -4.01
N GLN A 103 10.04 7.70 -3.07
CA GLN A 103 9.30 6.96 -2.04
C GLN A 103 8.21 6.09 -2.68
N GLU A 104 7.50 6.60 -3.67
CA GLU A 104 6.45 5.83 -4.36
C GLU A 104 7.02 4.66 -5.17
N ARG A 105 8.19 4.85 -5.78
CA ARG A 105 8.91 3.74 -6.42
C ARG A 105 9.31 2.67 -5.41
N MET A 106 9.78 3.09 -4.24
CA MET A 106 10.13 2.15 -3.16
C MET A 106 8.89 1.40 -2.67
N ILE A 107 7.76 2.10 -2.46
CA ILE A 107 6.50 1.48 -2.06
C ILE A 107 6.04 0.46 -3.11
N ALA A 108 6.09 0.79 -4.41
CA ALA A 108 5.76 -0.15 -5.48
C ALA A 108 6.66 -1.40 -5.46
N LEU A 109 7.97 -1.22 -5.30
CA LEU A 109 8.92 -2.33 -5.19
C LEU A 109 8.60 -3.25 -4.01
N ILE A 110 8.25 -2.66 -2.85
CA ILE A 110 7.86 -3.40 -1.66
C ILE A 110 6.61 -4.24 -1.90
N PHE A 111 5.59 -3.69 -2.57
CA PHE A 111 4.40 -4.47 -2.93
C PHE A 111 4.69 -5.59 -3.91
N VAL A 112 5.58 -5.37 -4.89
CA VAL A 112 6.04 -6.44 -5.80
C VAL A 112 6.70 -7.58 -5.02
N MET A 113 7.59 -7.26 -4.06
CA MET A 113 8.20 -8.28 -3.19
C MET A 113 7.14 -9.02 -2.36
N ALA A 114 6.17 -8.30 -1.80
CA ALA A 114 5.07 -8.90 -1.03
C ALA A 114 4.18 -9.82 -1.89
N ILE A 115 3.96 -9.50 -3.17
CA ILE A 115 3.27 -10.38 -4.11
C ILE A 115 4.03 -11.69 -4.25
N PHE A 116 5.34 -11.65 -4.50
CA PHE A 116 6.14 -12.86 -4.62
C PHE A 116 6.13 -13.71 -3.35
N VAL A 117 6.26 -13.10 -2.18
CA VAL A 117 6.19 -13.81 -0.88
C VAL A 117 4.85 -14.53 -0.74
N ASN A 118 3.73 -13.87 -1.06
CA ASN A 118 2.41 -14.49 -0.96
C ASN A 118 2.18 -15.56 -2.03
N LEU A 119 2.69 -15.40 -3.25
CA LEU A 119 2.61 -16.42 -4.30
C LEU A 119 3.45 -17.67 -3.96
N ILE A 120 4.68 -17.49 -3.47
CA ILE A 120 5.52 -18.60 -2.99
C ILE A 120 4.80 -19.36 -1.87
N THR A 121 4.24 -18.62 -0.91
CA THR A 121 3.47 -19.21 0.20
C THR A 121 2.24 -19.96 -0.32
N TRP A 122 1.51 -19.38 -1.28
CA TRP A 122 0.34 -20.01 -1.88
C TRP A 122 0.70 -21.34 -2.56
N THR A 123 1.74 -21.35 -3.38
CA THR A 123 2.23 -22.55 -4.07
C THR A 123 2.70 -23.61 -3.07
N GLU A 124 3.43 -23.22 -2.03
CA GLU A 124 3.89 -24.15 -0.99
C GLU A 124 2.72 -24.78 -0.23
N VAL A 125 1.73 -23.98 0.20
CA VAL A 125 0.55 -24.48 0.91
C VAL A 125 -0.30 -25.39 0.02
N LEU A 126 -0.38 -25.09 -1.28
CA LEU A 126 -1.06 -25.95 -2.24
C LEU A 126 -0.32 -27.29 -2.42
N ALA A 127 1.02 -27.26 -2.54
CA ALA A 127 1.84 -28.46 -2.62
C ALA A 127 1.70 -29.33 -1.37
N TYR A 128 1.67 -28.71 -0.18
CA TYR A 128 1.42 -29.42 1.08
C TYR A 128 0.03 -30.07 1.10
N LYS A 129 -1.01 -29.34 0.67
CA LYS A 129 -2.39 -29.86 0.60
C LYS A 129 -2.51 -31.08 -0.33
N HIS A 130 -1.76 -31.10 -1.42
CA HIS A 130 -1.72 -32.23 -2.37
C HIS A 130 -0.68 -33.29 -2.01
N SER A 131 -0.11 -33.25 -0.78
CA SER A 131 0.90 -34.19 -0.30
C SER A 131 2.15 -34.29 -1.18
N LEU A 132 2.46 -33.24 -1.95
CA LEU A 132 3.71 -33.15 -2.72
C LEU A 132 4.92 -32.86 -1.82
N ILE A 133 4.67 -32.21 -0.68
CA ILE A 133 5.66 -31.90 0.36
C ILE A 133 5.09 -32.22 1.74
N SER A 134 5.97 -32.60 2.67
CA SER A 134 5.56 -33.00 4.04
C SER A 134 5.41 -31.82 5.00
N ASN A 135 5.88 -30.62 4.64
CA ASN A 135 5.79 -29.44 5.48
C ASN A 135 5.85 -28.15 4.64
N ALA A 136 5.12 -27.12 5.05
CA ALA A 136 5.14 -25.78 4.46
C ALA A 136 6.12 -24.86 5.24
N TYR A 137 7.41 -25.04 4.98
CA TYR A 137 8.50 -24.40 5.73
C TYR A 137 8.50 -22.87 5.56
N PHE A 138 8.32 -22.37 4.34
CA PHE A 138 8.30 -20.93 4.07
C PHE A 138 7.13 -20.23 4.77
N LYS A 139 5.93 -20.82 4.72
CA LYS A 139 4.74 -20.36 5.43
C LYS A 139 4.98 -20.29 6.93
N LEU A 140 5.62 -21.31 7.53
CA LEU A 140 5.74 -21.44 8.98
C LEU A 140 6.84 -20.57 9.59
N TYR A 141 7.94 -20.31 8.87
CA TYR A 141 9.12 -19.67 9.47
C TYR A 141 9.45 -18.29 8.86
N PHE A 142 9.11 -18.06 7.59
CA PHE A 142 9.58 -16.88 6.86
C PHE A 142 8.47 -15.88 6.57
N ARG A 143 7.31 -16.35 6.10
CA ARG A 143 6.25 -15.49 5.56
C ARG A 143 5.85 -14.38 6.53
N ASP A 144 5.49 -14.71 7.77
CA ASP A 144 4.97 -13.71 8.71
C ASP A 144 6.02 -12.66 9.08
N ASN A 145 7.27 -13.08 9.28
CA ASN A 145 8.39 -12.17 9.55
C ASN A 145 8.66 -11.23 8.36
N ILE A 146 8.63 -11.75 7.13
CA ILE A 146 8.83 -10.94 5.93
C ILE A 146 7.69 -9.93 5.76
N ILE A 147 6.44 -10.34 5.94
CA ILE A 147 5.28 -9.46 5.83
C ILE A 147 5.32 -8.37 6.91
N LEU A 148 5.72 -8.70 8.14
CA LEU A 148 5.94 -7.71 9.20
C LEU A 148 7.00 -6.67 8.79
N CYS A 149 8.14 -7.11 8.28
CA CYS A 149 9.18 -6.20 7.78
C CYS A 149 8.65 -5.31 6.64
N VAL A 150 7.90 -5.88 5.70
CA VAL A 150 7.24 -5.14 4.62
C VAL A 150 6.35 -4.04 5.19
N GLN A 151 5.49 -4.36 6.16
CA GLN A 151 4.58 -3.39 6.77
C GLN A 151 5.33 -2.26 7.50
N LEU A 152 6.38 -2.57 8.24
CA LEU A 152 7.20 -1.56 8.93
C LEU A 152 7.88 -0.62 7.94
N VAL A 153 8.47 -1.16 6.86
CA VAL A 153 9.10 -0.34 5.82
C VAL A 153 8.06 0.50 5.08
N LEU A 154 6.86 -0.01 4.83
CA LEU A 154 5.76 0.76 4.25
C LEU A 154 5.36 1.95 5.12
N CYS A 155 5.18 1.73 6.43
CA CYS A 155 4.89 2.82 7.38
C CYS A 155 5.96 3.91 7.34
N ALA A 156 7.24 3.52 7.34
CA ALA A 156 8.36 4.45 7.23
C ALA A 156 8.37 5.21 5.89
N CYS A 157 8.05 4.55 4.77
CA CYS A 157 7.97 5.17 3.46
C CYS A 157 6.82 6.18 3.36
N LEU A 158 5.63 5.84 3.89
CA LEU A 158 4.47 6.73 3.92
C LEU A 158 4.74 7.98 4.75
N LEU A 159 5.34 7.82 5.93
CA LEU A 159 5.70 8.95 6.78
C LEU A 159 6.77 9.83 6.13
N THR A 160 7.80 9.21 5.54
CA THR A 160 8.86 9.95 4.82
C THR A 160 8.29 10.70 3.61
N TYR A 161 7.33 10.10 2.90
CA TYR A 161 6.63 10.76 1.80
C TYR A 161 5.86 11.99 2.29
N ALA A 162 5.12 11.87 3.40
CA ALA A 162 4.38 12.98 4.00
C ALA A 162 5.31 14.12 4.45
N LEU A 163 6.40 13.80 5.16
CA LEU A 163 7.38 14.78 5.63
C LEU A 163 8.07 15.53 4.48
N LYS A 164 8.37 14.84 3.37
CA LYS A 164 9.02 15.45 2.21
C LYS A 164 8.07 16.15 1.25
N ALA A 165 6.75 16.03 1.45
CA ALA A 165 5.74 16.59 0.54
C ALA A 165 5.93 18.09 0.30
N GLN A 166 6.06 18.87 1.39
CA GLN A 166 6.19 20.33 1.31
C GLN A 166 7.46 20.76 0.54
N SER A 167 8.59 20.11 0.80
CA SER A 167 9.85 20.40 0.10
C SER A 167 9.75 20.15 -1.42
N ARG A 168 8.93 19.18 -1.80
CA ARG A 168 8.73 18.74 -3.19
C ARG A 168 7.84 19.71 -3.96
N ASP A 169 6.80 20.24 -3.31
CA ASP A 169 5.92 21.24 -3.90
C ASP A 169 6.69 22.54 -4.15
N ILE A 170 7.50 23.01 -3.19
CA ILE A 170 8.38 24.19 -3.36
C ILE A 170 9.36 24.02 -4.51
N THR A 171 9.95 22.83 -4.66
CA THR A 171 10.89 22.55 -5.76
C THR A 171 10.19 22.55 -7.12
N THR A 172 8.92 22.13 -7.16
CA THR A 172 8.13 22.12 -8.39
C THR A 172 7.71 23.53 -8.79
N GLU A 173 7.33 24.38 -7.84
CA GLU A 173 7.03 25.80 -8.09
C GLU A 173 8.25 26.55 -8.65
N LYS A 174 9.47 26.27 -8.16
CA LYS A 174 10.71 26.91 -8.66
C LYS A 174 11.14 26.47 -10.06
N ALA A 175 10.61 25.35 -10.55
CA ALA A 175 10.98 24.78 -11.85
C ALA A 175 10.04 25.21 -13.00
N ASN A 176 8.93 25.88 -12.67
CA ASN A 176 7.95 26.45 -13.60
C ASN A 176 8.13 27.97 -13.68
#